data_AF-A0A1F7AB29-F1
#
_entry.id   AF-A0A1F7AB29-F1
#
_cell.length_a   1.000
_cell.length_b   1.000
_cell.length_c   1.000
_cell.angle_alpha   90.00
_cell.angle_beta   90.00
_cell.angle_gamma   90.00
#
_symmetry.space_group_name_H-M   'P 1'
#
loop_
_entity.id
_entity.type
_entity.pdbx_description
1 polymer ?
#
loop_
_entity_poly.entity_id
_entity_poly.type
_entity_poly.pdbx_seq_one_letter_code
_entity_poly.pdbx_strand_id
1 'polypeptide(L)'
;MSQLILARGNTYRKNIFKRFIPDMEIGPYFLVFSLIIFVILVTVLTLVFSTRQVTKGYVLNKLESEHDKLIKQSEQNEMQISKVRALKYIEDSTRVRRMTRPGQIVFIEEETSIASR
;
A
#
# COMPACT_ATOMS: atom_id res chain seq x y z
N MET A 1 -53.75 54.40 17.94
CA MET A 1 -53.76 53.40 16.85
C MET A 1 -52.36 53.39 16.22
N SER A 2 -51.61 52.31 16.45
CA SER A 2 -50.21 52.17 16.02
C SER A 2 -50.16 51.77 14.55
N GLN A 3 -49.75 52.70 13.67
CA GLN A 3 -49.50 52.38 12.26
C GLN A 3 -48.10 51.79 12.11
N LEU A 4 -48.07 50.55 11.63
CA LEU A 4 -46.86 49.76 11.46
C LEU A 4 -46.21 50.15 10.12
N ILE A 5 -45.12 50.93 10.18
CA ILE A 5 -44.33 51.32 9.02
C ILE A 5 -43.45 50.12 8.64
N LEU A 6 -43.87 49.37 7.62
CA LEU A 6 -43.04 48.36 6.98
C LEU A 6 -41.92 49.06 6.20
N ALA A 7 -40.76 49.19 6.83
CA ALA A 7 -39.53 49.56 6.14
C ALA A 7 -39.25 48.48 5.07
N ARG A 8 -39.48 48.85 3.81
CA ARG A 8 -39.22 48.03 2.63
C ARG A 8 -37.73 47.72 2.58
N GLY A 9 -37.34 46.58 3.13
CA GLY A 9 -35.98 46.05 3.08
C GLY A 9 -35.56 45.89 1.63
N ASN A 10 -34.75 46.84 1.16
CA ASN A 10 -34.11 46.79 -0.14
C ASN A 10 -33.00 45.73 -0.07
N THR A 11 -33.36 44.46 -0.30
CA THR A 11 -32.40 43.36 -0.45
C THR A 11 -31.70 43.50 -1.80
N TYR A 12 -30.74 44.42 -1.87
CA TYR A 12 -29.72 44.44 -2.92
C TYR A 12 -28.83 43.21 -2.73
N ARG A 13 -29.30 42.08 -3.26
CA ARG A 13 -28.45 40.91 -3.51
C ARG A 13 -27.43 41.33 -4.56
N LYS A 14 -26.27 41.82 -4.12
CA LYS A 14 -25.12 42.07 -4.99
C LYS A 14 -24.75 40.74 -5.66
N ASN A 15 -25.19 40.58 -6.91
CA ASN A 15 -24.77 39.48 -7.78
C ASN A 15 -23.28 39.65 -8.10
N ILE A 16 -22.44 39.08 -7.24
CA ILE A 16 -20.97 39.00 -7.39
C ILE A 16 -20.58 38.39 -8.75
N PHE A 17 -21.45 37.55 -9.33
CA PHE A 17 -21.30 36.95 -10.66
C PHE A 17 -21.39 37.95 -11.83
N LYS A 18 -22.11 39.07 -11.68
CA LYS A 18 -22.18 40.10 -12.75
C LYS A 18 -20.86 40.85 -12.94
N ARG A 19 -19.95 40.79 -11.97
CA ARG A 19 -18.63 41.43 -12.05
C ARG A 19 -17.62 40.59 -12.82
N PHE A 20 -17.83 39.27 -12.89
CA PHE A 20 -16.96 38.36 -13.63
C PHE A 20 -17.42 38.11 -15.07
N ILE A 21 -18.70 38.36 -15.38
CA ILE A 21 -19.26 38.17 -16.72
C ILE A 21 -20.07 39.42 -17.10
N PRO A 22 -19.41 40.51 -17.55
CA PRO A 22 -20.11 41.65 -18.13
C PRO A 22 -20.49 41.29 -19.57
N ASP A 23 -21.80 41.27 -19.86
CA ASP A 23 -22.42 41.30 -21.18
C ASP A 23 -21.75 40.42 -22.27
N MET A 24 -21.49 39.15 -21.96
CA MET A 24 -21.22 38.15 -23.01
C MET A 24 -22.56 37.69 -23.57
N GLU A 25 -22.93 38.18 -24.75
CA GLU A 25 -23.89 37.48 -25.60
C GLU A 25 -23.30 36.10 -25.88
N ILE A 26 -23.89 35.05 -25.29
CA ILE A 26 -23.50 33.65 -25.52
C ILE A 26 -23.89 33.33 -26.97
N GLY A 27 -23.02 33.74 -27.90
CA GLY A 27 -23.14 33.41 -29.29
C GLY A 27 -22.87 31.92 -29.52
N PRO A 28 -23.41 31.33 -30.59
CA PRO A 28 -23.18 29.92 -30.91
C PRO A 28 -21.69 29.56 -31.01
N TYR A 29 -20.85 30.51 -31.42
CA TYR A 29 -19.39 30.34 -31.49
C TYR A 29 -18.73 30.17 -30.12
N PHE A 30 -19.21 30.85 -29.07
CA PHE A 30 -18.67 30.69 -27.72
C PHE A 30 -18.97 29.30 -27.16
N LEU A 31 -20.18 28.79 -27.42
CA LEU A 31 -20.58 27.43 -27.05
C LEU A 31 -19.71 26.39 -27.75
N VAL A 32 -19.47 26.54 -29.06
CA VAL A 32 -18.62 25.62 -29.82
C VAL A 32 -17.17 25.68 -29.34
N PHE A 33 -16.63 26.87 -29.07
CA PHE A 33 -15.27 27.02 -28.56
C PHE A 33 -15.10 26.40 -27.17
N SER A 34 -16.06 26.64 -26.27
CA SER A 34 -16.09 26.01 -24.93
C SER A 34 -16.16 24.49 -25.02
N LEU A 35 -16.94 23.95 -25.95
CA LEU A 35 -17.04 22.51 -26.17
C LEU A 35 -15.70 21.93 -26.65
N ILE A 36 -15.04 22.58 -27.60
CA ILE A 36 -13.74 22.14 -28.12
C ILE A 36 -12.68 22.15 -27.01
N ILE A 37 -12.61 23.22 -26.22
CA ILE A 37 -11.70 23.29 -25.07
C ILE A 37 -12.00 22.16 -24.07
N PHE A 38 -13.27 21.91 -23.78
CA PHE A 38 -13.66 20.86 -22.86
C PHE A 38 -13.22 19.48 -23.34
N VAL A 39 -13.42 19.18 -24.63
CA VAL A 39 -12.96 17.91 -25.24
C VAL A 39 -11.44 17.79 -25.13
N ILE A 40 -10.69 18.84 -25.47
CA ILE A 40 -9.22 18.84 -25.38
C ILE A 40 -8.77 18.58 -23.93
N LEU A 41 -9.41 19.24 -22.96
CA LEU A 41 -9.09 19.09 -21.54
C LEU A 41 -9.33 17.64 -21.07
N VAL A 42 -10.47 17.06 -21.46
CA VAL A 42 -10.78 15.65 -21.17
C VAL A 42 -9.75 14.72 -21.80
N THR A 43 -9.35 14.96 -23.05
CA THR A 43 -8.32 14.15 -23.74
C THR A 43 -6.96 14.23 -23.05
N VAL A 44 -6.53 15.41 -22.62
CA VAL A 44 -5.26 15.58 -21.90
C VAL A 44 -5.32 14.89 -20.54
N LEU A 45 -6.43 15.02 -19.82
CA LEU A 45 -6.63 14.32 -18.54
C LEU A 45 -6.57 12.81 -18.74
N THR A 46 -7.31 12.25 -19.69
CA THR A 46 -7.31 10.80 -19.93
C THR A 46 -5.94 10.30 -20.34
N LEU A 47 -5.18 11.07 -21.12
CA LEU A 47 -3.81 10.73 -21.48
C LEU A 47 -2.89 10.70 -20.25
N VAL A 48 -2.93 11.72 -19.40
CA VAL A 48 -2.13 11.75 -18.15
C VAL A 48 -2.52 10.60 -17.21
N PHE A 49 -3.82 10.33 -17.05
CA PHE A 49 -4.30 9.21 -16.24
C PHE A 49 -3.84 7.87 -16.84
N SER A 50 -3.89 7.70 -18.16
CA SER A 50 -3.41 6.51 -18.85
C SER A 50 -1.90 6.32 -18.63
N THR A 51 -1.08 7.36 -18.82
CA THR A 51 0.37 7.29 -18.55
C THR A 51 0.67 6.97 -17.09
N ARG A 52 -0.12 7.50 -16.15
CA ARG A 52 0.03 7.23 -14.71
C ARG A 52 -0.38 5.80 -14.35
N GLN A 53 -1.40 5.24 -14.99
CA GLN A 53 -1.79 3.85 -14.80
C GLN A 53 -0.72 2.90 -15.31
N VAL A 54 -0.16 3.18 -16.50
CA VAL A 54 0.93 2.38 -17.09
C VAL A 54 2.17 2.39 -16.20
N THR A 55 2.62 3.55 -15.73
CA THR A 55 3.77 3.66 -14.82
C THR A 55 3.55 2.98 -13.47
N LYS A 56 2.34 3.07 -12.90
CA LYS A 56 1.98 2.31 -11.70
C LYS A 56 2.01 0.80 -11.94
N GLY A 57 1.55 0.34 -13.11
CA GLY A 57 1.61 -1.07 -13.50
C GLY A 57 3.04 -1.60 -13.56
N TYR A 58 3.98 -0.82 -14.11
CA TYR A 58 5.40 -1.20 -14.12
C TYR A 58 5.99 -1.32 -12.72
N VAL A 59 5.69 -0.36 -11.83
CA VAL A 59 6.17 -0.39 -10.44
C VAL A 59 5.57 -1.58 -9.70
N LEU A 60 4.28 -1.86 -9.89
CA LEU A 60 3.61 -3.00 -9.26
C LEU A 60 4.21 -4.33 -9.73
N ASN A 61 4.38 -4.51 -11.04
CA ASN A 61 4.96 -5.72 -11.60
C ASN A 61 6.41 -5.93 -11.15
N LYS A 62 7.19 -4.85 -11.02
CA LYS A 62 8.54 -4.93 -10.45
C LYS A 62 8.50 -5.41 -9.00
N LEU A 63 7.59 -4.86 -8.20
CA LEU A 63 7.44 -5.22 -6.79
C LEU A 63 6.99 -6.68 -6.62
N GLU A 64 6.07 -7.14 -7.46
CA GLU A 64 5.59 -8.52 -7.50
C GLU A 64 6.72 -9.49 -7.89
N SER A 65 7.52 -9.14 -8.90
CA SER A 65 8.69 -9.94 -9.29
C SER A 65 9.76 -10.02 -8.19
N GLU A 66 10.00 -8.93 -7.46
CA GLU A 66 10.93 -8.93 -6.32
C GLU A 66 10.38 -9.77 -5.15
N HIS A 67 9.08 -9.69 -4.88
CA HIS A 67 8.41 -10.48 -3.86
C HIS A 67 8.49 -11.99 -4.14
N ASP A 68 8.20 -12.41 -5.37
CA ASP A 68 8.31 -13.82 -5.77
C ASP A 68 9.75 -14.35 -5.65
N LYS A 69 10.73 -13.51 -5.98
CA LYS A 69 12.14 -13.85 -5.81
C LYS A 69 12.49 -14.06 -4.33
N LEU A 70 12.00 -13.22 -3.44
CA LEU A 70 12.23 -13.33 -2.00
C LEU A 70 11.54 -14.57 -1.41
N ILE A 71 10.31 -14.88 -1.82
CA ILE A 71 9.61 -16.12 -1.42
C ILE A 71 10.43 -17.34 -1.81
N LYS A 72 10.86 -17.40 -3.07
CA LYS A 72 11.67 -18.53 -3.56
C LYS A 72 12.98 -18.69 -2.77
N GLN A 73 13.62 -17.60 -2.38
CA GLN A 73 14.81 -17.64 -1.51
C GLN A 73 14.47 -18.15 -0.11
N SER A 74 13.35 -17.71 0.46
CA SER A 74 12.88 -18.19 1.76
C SER A 74 12.63 -19.71 1.73
N GLU A 75 11.92 -20.21 0.71
CA GLU A 75 11.66 -21.64 0.55
C GLU A 75 12.96 -22.46 0.42
N GLN A 76 13.94 -21.95 -0.34
CA GLN A 76 15.24 -22.59 -0.48
C GLN A 76 15.99 -22.65 0.87
N ASN A 77 15.97 -21.55 1.63
CA ASN A 77 16.60 -21.50 2.94
C ASN A 77 15.92 -22.44 3.93
N GLU A 78 14.59 -22.48 3.95
CA GLU A 78 13.82 -23.39 4.80
C GLU A 78 14.12 -24.85 4.47
N MET A 79 14.20 -25.18 3.17
CA MET A 79 14.62 -26.51 2.73
C MET A 79 16.03 -26.87 3.20
N GLN A 80 16.98 -25.93 3.14
CA GLN A 80 18.35 -26.16 3.63
C GLN A 80 18.37 -26.36 5.15
N ILE A 81 17.63 -25.55 5.91
CA ILE A 81 17.51 -25.70 7.36
C ILE A 81 16.91 -27.06 7.70
N SER A 82 15.85 -27.46 6.99
CA SER A 82 15.23 -28.77 7.16
C SER A 82 16.20 -29.91 6.87
N LYS A 83 17.02 -29.79 5.80
CA LYS A 83 18.08 -30.77 5.48
C LYS A 83 19.12 -30.87 6.59
N VAL A 84 19.56 -29.74 7.15
CA VAL A 84 20.56 -29.73 8.25
C VAL A 84 19.96 -30.29 9.55
N ARG A 85 18.69 -30.03 9.82
CA ARG A 85 17.97 -30.58 10.99
C ARG A 85 17.60 -32.05 10.83
N ALA A 86 17.58 -32.57 9.61
CA ALA A 86 17.26 -33.98 9.37
C ALA A 86 18.26 -34.87 10.11
N LEU A 87 17.73 -35.80 10.92
CA LEU A 87 18.52 -36.71 11.74
C LEU A 87 19.61 -37.42 10.92
N LYS A 88 19.29 -37.80 9.68
CA LYS A 88 20.22 -38.40 8.73
C LYS A 88 21.47 -37.53 8.47
N TYR A 89 21.29 -36.22 8.30
CA TYR A 89 22.42 -35.31 8.08
C TYR A 89 23.29 -35.17 9.35
N ILE A 90 22.65 -35.22 10.53
CA ILE A 90 23.35 -35.17 11.82
C ILE A 90 24.14 -36.47 12.05
N GLU A 91 23.54 -37.63 11.78
CA GLU A 91 24.19 -38.95 11.86
C GLU A 91 25.36 -39.09 10.89
N ASP A 92 25.20 -38.60 9.65
CA ASP A 92 26.24 -38.62 8.62
C ASP A 92 27.37 -37.60 8.89
N SER A 93 27.17 -36.66 9.82
CA SER A 93 28.18 -35.65 10.15
C SER A 93 29.44 -36.30 10.73
N THR A 94 30.61 -35.79 10.32
CA THR A 94 31.92 -36.34 10.73
C THR A 94 32.13 -36.28 12.24
N ARG A 95 31.45 -35.35 12.92
CA ARG A 95 31.49 -35.19 14.37
C ARG A 95 30.75 -36.32 15.08
N VAL A 96 29.54 -36.67 14.63
CA VAL A 96 28.73 -37.74 15.22
C VAL A 96 29.29 -39.13 14.87
N ARG A 97 29.79 -39.36 13.64
CA ARG A 97 30.46 -40.62 13.29
C ARG A 97 31.71 -40.92 14.13
N ARG A 98 32.33 -39.89 14.71
CA ARG A 98 33.48 -40.02 15.61
C ARG A 98 33.07 -40.14 17.09
N MET A 99 31.78 -40.00 17.43
CA MET A 99 31.29 -40.21 18.78
C MET A 99 31.14 -41.70 19.06
N THR A 100 31.70 -42.15 20.17
CA THR A 100 31.49 -43.48 20.73
C THR A 100 30.24 -43.50 21.60
N ARG A 101 29.44 -44.56 21.50
CA ARG A 101 28.27 -44.76 22.35
C ARG A 101 28.73 -44.88 23.81
N PRO A 102 28.16 -44.13 24.77
CA PRO A 102 28.49 -44.31 26.18
C PRO A 102 28.07 -45.70 26.63
N GLY A 103 28.98 -46.44 27.26
CA GLY A 103 28.76 -47.83 27.69
C GLY A 103 27.77 -47.97 28.86
N GLN A 104 27.56 -46.89 29.63
CA GLN A 104 26.60 -46.83 30.72
C GLN A 104 26.09 -45.39 30.86
N ILE A 105 24.78 -45.24 30.98
CA ILE A 105 24.12 -43.94 31.20
C ILE A 105 23.76 -43.91 32.68
N VAL A 106 24.47 -43.09 33.46
CA VAL A 106 24.16 -42.86 34.88
C VAL A 106 23.29 -41.62 34.94
N PHE A 107 22.03 -41.80 35.32
CA PHE A 107 21.13 -40.69 35.62
C PHE A 107 21.45 -40.22 37.03
N ILE A 108 21.84 -38.95 37.16
CA ILE A 108 22.00 -38.31 38.46
C ILE A 108 20.59 -37.94 38.92
N GLU A 109 20.10 -38.56 39.98
CA GLU A 109 18.86 -38.13 40.65
C GLU A 109 19.07 -36.71 41.20
N GLU A 110 18.07 -35.84 41.00
CA GLU A 110 18.09 -34.47 41.52
C GLU A 110 18.26 -34.49 43.04
N GLU A 111 19.41 -34.01 43.52
CA GLU A 111 19.60 -33.71 44.94
C GLU A 111 18.63 -32.59 45.34
N THR A 112 17.56 -32.96 46.06
CA THR A 112 16.60 -32.04 46.69
C THR A 112 17.17 -31.38 47.96
N SER A 113 18.49 -31.29 48.11
CA SER A 113 19.17 -30.83 49.33
C SER A 113 19.42 -29.32 49.40
N ILE A 114 19.16 -28.55 48.34
CA ILE A 114 19.50 -27.11 48.27
C ILE A 114 18.40 -26.17 48.82
N ALA A 115 17.23 -26.68 49.21
CA ALA A 115 16.14 -25.83 49.72
C ALA A 115 15.64 -26.23 51.12
N SER A 116 16.53 -26.19 52.12
CA SER A 116 16.09 -25.95 53.50
C SER A 116 16.99 -24.93 54.20
N ARG A 117 16.74 -23.64 53.97
CA ARG A 117 17.00 -22.61 54.98
C ARG A 117 16.21 -21.35 54.72
#